data_AF-A0A7K5G012-F1
#
_entry.id   AF-A0A7K5G012-F1
#
_cell.length_a   1.000
_cell.length_b   1.000
_cell.length_c   1.000
_cell.angle_alpha   90.00
_cell.angle_beta   90.00
_cell.angle_gamma   90.00
#
_symmetry.space_group_name_H-M   'P 1'
#
loop_
_entity.id
_entity.type
_entity.pdbx_description
1 polymer ?
#
loop_
_entity_poly.entity_id
_entity_poly.type
_entity_poly.pdbx_seq_one_letter_code
_entity_poly.pdbx_strand_id
1 'polypeptide(L)'
;SVIGDSPQLLTHYYDDARTMYEVFRRGFSISENGPCLGFRKPNQPYQWLSYKEVAERAEALGSGLIQQGCKPSTKQFIGVFAQNRPEWIISELACYTYSMVVVPLYDTLGPGAIRYIVNTADISTVICDKPEKARTLLDHVERKETPGLSSIILMDPFDKELTERGRRCGVRIQTMQEVEDCGRESRHVPV
;
A
#
# COMPACT_ATOMS: atom_id res chain seq x y z
N SER A 1 -34.26 10.80 -2.02
CA SER A 1 -33.87 10.43 -0.64
C SER A 1 -33.06 9.15 -0.74
N VAL A 2 -31.80 9.15 -0.32
CA VAL A 2 -30.87 8.00 -0.46
C VAL A 2 -30.95 7.06 0.76
N ILE A 3 -31.88 7.35 1.68
CA ILE A 3 -32.27 6.46 2.75
C ILE A 3 -33.62 5.91 2.29
N GLY A 4 -33.61 4.71 1.71
CA GLY A 4 -34.83 4.06 1.23
C GLY A 4 -35.76 3.75 2.40
N ASP A 5 -37.07 3.81 2.16
CA ASP A 5 -38.14 3.50 3.13
C ASP A 5 -38.20 1.99 3.51
N SER A 6 -37.14 1.22 3.24
CA SER A 6 -37.07 -0.22 3.48
C SER A 6 -36.26 -0.52 4.74
N PRO A 7 -36.76 -1.39 5.64
CA PRO A 7 -36.03 -1.82 6.83
C PRO A 7 -34.84 -2.75 6.53
N GLN A 8 -34.56 -3.05 5.25
CA GLN A 8 -33.42 -3.89 4.87
C GLN A 8 -32.11 -3.10 4.85
N LEU A 9 -31.09 -3.65 5.54
CA LEU A 9 -29.73 -3.12 5.51
C LEU A 9 -29.17 -3.21 4.09
N LEU A 10 -28.63 -2.09 3.59
CA LEU A 10 -27.94 -2.03 2.31
C LEU A 10 -26.60 -2.78 2.42
N THR A 11 -26.43 -3.84 1.64
CA THR A 11 -25.16 -4.60 1.60
C THR A 11 -24.21 -4.13 0.50
N HIS A 12 -24.74 -3.48 -0.54
CA HIS A 12 -23.99 -2.90 -1.66
C HIS A 12 -24.85 -1.83 -2.35
N TYR A 13 -24.20 -0.84 -2.99
CA TYR A 13 -24.88 0.21 -3.74
C TYR A 13 -25.12 -0.13 -5.21
N TYR A 14 -24.20 -0.89 -5.82
CA TYR A 14 -24.25 -1.30 -7.21
C TYR A 14 -24.03 -2.81 -7.31
N ASP A 15 -24.85 -3.50 -8.09
CA ASP A 15 -24.79 -4.96 -8.23
C ASP A 15 -23.44 -5.46 -8.76
N ASP A 16 -22.78 -4.65 -9.58
CA ASP A 16 -21.48 -4.90 -10.21
C ASP A 16 -20.28 -4.41 -9.37
N ALA A 17 -20.52 -3.92 -8.15
CA ALA A 17 -19.47 -3.47 -7.24
C ALA A 17 -19.75 -3.87 -5.78
N ARG A 18 -19.22 -5.04 -5.41
CA ARG A 18 -19.37 -5.67 -4.08
C ARG A 18 -18.06 -5.69 -3.29
N THR A 19 -16.93 -5.50 -3.97
CA THR A 19 -15.60 -5.35 -3.35
C THR A 19 -15.01 -3.98 -3.64
N MET A 20 -14.03 -3.55 -2.85
CA MET A 20 -13.32 -2.29 -3.10
C MET A 20 -12.55 -2.30 -4.44
N TYR A 21 -12.09 -3.47 -4.87
CA TYR A 21 -11.52 -3.66 -6.20
C TYR A 21 -12.57 -3.37 -7.29
N GLU A 22 -13.76 -3.96 -7.19
CA GLU A 22 -14.83 -3.74 -8.16
C GLU A 22 -15.34 -2.29 -8.15
N VAL A 23 -15.40 -1.64 -6.98
CA VAL A 23 -15.72 -0.20 -6.88
C VAL A 23 -14.72 0.63 -7.68
N PHE A 24 -13.41 0.34 -7.56
CA PHE A 24 -12.39 1.03 -8.35
C PHE A 24 -12.51 0.72 -9.85
N ARG A 25 -12.73 -0.55 -10.23
CA ARG A 25 -12.93 -0.97 -11.64
C ARG A 25 -14.17 -0.32 -12.26
N ARG A 26 -15.25 -0.18 -11.51
CA ARG A 26 -16.45 0.55 -11.92
C ARG A 26 -16.12 2.03 -12.17
N GLY A 27 -15.41 2.68 -11.24
CA GLY A 27 -14.91 4.04 -11.40
C GLY A 27 -14.07 4.23 -12.67
N PHE A 28 -13.19 3.26 -12.96
CA PHE A 28 -12.40 3.26 -14.18
C PHE A 28 -13.29 3.16 -15.44
N SER A 29 -14.28 2.25 -15.45
CA SER A 29 -15.17 2.07 -16.59
C SER A 29 -16.04 3.30 -16.86
N ILE A 30 -16.63 3.91 -15.83
CA ILE A 30 -17.57 5.03 -16.01
C ILE A 30 -16.87 6.37 -16.27
N SER A 31 -15.60 6.49 -15.91
CA SER A 31 -14.82 7.71 -16.12
C SER A 31 -14.15 7.78 -17.49
N GLU A 32 -14.25 6.72 -18.30
CA GLU A 32 -13.57 6.60 -19.60
C GLU A 32 -12.06 6.89 -19.51
N ASN A 33 -11.42 6.35 -18.47
CA ASN A 33 -10.01 6.63 -18.14
C ASN A 33 -9.70 8.10 -17.77
N GLY A 34 -10.65 8.81 -17.17
CA GLY A 34 -10.47 10.18 -16.71
C GLY A 34 -9.50 10.34 -15.52
N PRO A 35 -9.38 11.57 -14.97
CA PRO A 35 -8.57 11.84 -13.78
C PRO A 35 -9.00 10.99 -12.57
N CYS A 36 -8.03 10.39 -11.87
CA CYS A 36 -8.25 9.53 -10.70
C CYS A 36 -7.59 10.11 -9.45
N LEU A 37 -6.26 10.22 -9.41
CA LEU A 37 -5.52 10.71 -8.24
C LEU A 37 -4.86 12.05 -8.53
N GLY A 38 -5.36 13.09 -7.87
CA GLY A 38 -4.85 14.46 -7.98
C GLY A 38 -3.80 14.78 -6.93
N PHE A 39 -2.68 15.36 -7.33
CA PHE A 39 -1.64 15.85 -6.42
C PHE A 39 -1.06 17.17 -6.92
N ARG A 40 -0.51 17.98 -6.00
CA ARG A 40 0.13 19.23 -6.37
C ARG A 40 1.25 19.57 -5.40
N LYS A 41 2.27 20.27 -5.90
CA LYS A 41 3.21 20.99 -5.04
C LYS A 41 2.54 22.26 -4.50
N PRO A 42 3.00 22.82 -3.37
CA PRO A 42 2.51 24.10 -2.88
C PRO A 42 2.53 25.15 -3.99
N ASN A 43 1.43 25.88 -4.13
CA ASN A 43 1.24 26.94 -5.12
C ASN A 43 1.39 26.53 -6.60
N GLN A 44 1.28 25.24 -6.93
CA GLN A 44 1.26 24.75 -8.32
C GLN A 44 -0.11 24.15 -8.68
N PRO A 45 -0.48 24.09 -9.98
CA PRO A 45 -1.67 23.40 -10.44
C PRO A 45 -1.68 21.92 -10.05
N TYR A 46 -2.88 21.34 -9.99
CA TYR A 46 -3.03 19.90 -9.83
C TYR A 46 -2.52 19.15 -11.05
N GLN A 47 -1.77 18.10 -10.78
CA GLN A 47 -1.43 17.03 -11.70
C GLN A 47 -2.30 15.83 -11.34
N TRP A 48 -2.64 15.03 -12.35
CA TRP A 48 -3.56 13.91 -12.19
C TRP A 48 -2.96 12.64 -12.78
N LEU A 49 -3.10 11.54 -12.05
CA LEU A 49 -2.99 10.20 -12.62
C LEU A 49 -4.36 9.78 -13.15
N SER A 50 -4.40 9.23 -14.34
CA SER A 50 -5.58 8.57 -14.92
C SER A 50 -5.90 7.27 -14.19
N TYR A 51 -7.14 6.78 -14.30
CA TYR A 51 -7.51 5.49 -13.72
C TYR A 51 -6.65 4.33 -14.23
N LYS A 52 -6.27 4.34 -15.52
CA LYS A 52 -5.40 3.32 -16.12
C LYS A 52 -4.01 3.34 -15.49
N GLU A 53 -3.39 4.51 -15.31
CA GLU A 53 -2.08 4.61 -14.66
C GLU A 53 -2.13 4.10 -13.22
N VAL A 54 -3.20 4.44 -12.48
CA VAL A 54 -3.39 3.96 -11.10
C VAL A 54 -3.60 2.45 -11.07
N ALA A 55 -4.43 1.90 -11.96
CA ALA A 55 -4.69 0.46 -12.06
C ALA A 55 -3.40 -0.31 -12.39
N GLU A 56 -2.65 0.14 -13.41
CA GLU A 56 -1.41 -0.50 -13.85
C GLU A 56 -0.34 -0.49 -12.75
N ARG A 57 -0.23 0.62 -11.99
CA ARG A 57 0.69 0.69 -10.86
C ARG A 57 0.25 -0.18 -9.69
N ALA A 58 -1.04 -0.24 -9.37
CA ALA A 58 -1.57 -1.10 -8.31
C ALA A 58 -1.39 -2.59 -8.63
N GLU A 59 -1.69 -3.00 -9.87
CA GLU A 59 -1.47 -4.36 -10.35
C GLU A 59 0.02 -4.74 -10.33
N ALA A 60 0.90 -3.84 -10.77
CA ALA A 60 2.35 -4.02 -10.75
C ALA A 60 2.89 -4.14 -9.31
N LEU A 61 2.54 -3.21 -8.43
CA LEU A 61 2.98 -3.28 -7.03
C LEU A 61 2.51 -4.56 -6.35
N GLY A 62 1.23 -4.92 -6.51
CA GLY A 62 0.67 -6.11 -5.88
C GLY A 62 1.26 -7.42 -6.42
N SER A 63 1.50 -7.50 -7.74
CA SER A 63 2.26 -8.62 -8.33
C SER A 63 3.67 -8.72 -7.75
N GLY A 64 4.37 -7.58 -7.61
CA GLY A 64 5.69 -7.52 -7.00
C GLY A 64 5.69 -7.99 -5.54
N LEU A 65 4.68 -7.61 -4.76
CA LEU A 65 4.51 -8.10 -3.38
C LEU A 65 4.34 -9.63 -3.33
N ILE A 66 3.55 -10.21 -4.24
CA ILE A 66 3.33 -11.66 -4.33
C ILE A 66 4.62 -12.38 -4.72
N GLN A 67 5.33 -11.88 -5.74
CA GLN A 67 6.61 -12.42 -6.18
C GLN A 67 7.66 -12.40 -5.04
N GLN A 68 7.50 -11.46 -4.11
CA GLN A 68 8.34 -11.30 -2.93
C GLN A 68 7.86 -12.10 -1.70
N GLY A 69 6.84 -12.94 -1.86
CA GLY A 69 6.38 -13.90 -0.84
C GLY A 69 5.10 -13.51 -0.10
N CYS A 70 4.50 -12.35 -0.40
CA CYS A 70 3.17 -12.02 0.13
C CYS A 70 2.11 -12.95 -0.48
N LYS A 71 1.05 -13.24 0.27
CA LYS A 71 0.00 -14.16 -0.18
C LYS A 71 -1.27 -13.39 -0.55
N PRO A 72 -1.93 -13.70 -1.69
CA PRO A 72 -3.25 -13.17 -1.99
C PRO A 72 -4.28 -13.73 -1.00
N SER A 73 -4.51 -13.01 0.10
CA SER A 73 -5.27 -13.54 1.24
C SER A 73 -5.65 -12.44 2.23
N THR A 74 -6.86 -12.53 2.76
CA THR A 74 -7.37 -11.62 3.81
C THR A 74 -6.63 -11.75 5.15
N LYS A 75 -5.69 -12.68 5.25
CA LYS A 75 -4.77 -12.86 6.38
C LYS A 75 -3.37 -12.28 6.12
N GLN A 76 -3.11 -11.75 4.93
CA GLN A 76 -1.86 -11.07 4.60
C GLN A 76 -2.04 -9.57 4.86
N PHE A 77 -1.34 -9.06 5.86
CA PHE A 77 -1.36 -7.64 6.23
C PHE A 77 -0.15 -6.92 5.64
N ILE A 78 -0.38 -5.74 5.07
CA ILE A 78 0.66 -4.86 4.51
C ILE A 78 0.59 -3.52 5.26
N GLY A 79 1.67 -3.16 5.95
CA GLY A 79 1.75 -1.87 6.63
C GLY A 79 1.98 -0.74 5.63
N VAL A 80 1.27 0.38 5.77
CA VAL A 80 1.56 1.60 4.99
C VAL A 80 1.81 2.76 5.95
N PHE A 81 3.07 3.17 6.04
CA PHE A 81 3.54 4.25 6.90
C PHE A 81 3.91 5.48 6.07
N ALA A 82 2.89 6.19 5.58
CA ALA A 82 3.06 7.31 4.66
C ALA A 82 2.05 8.44 4.89
N GLN A 83 2.46 9.68 4.59
CA GLN A 83 1.56 10.83 4.51
C GLN A 83 0.70 10.76 3.24
N ASN A 84 -0.37 11.56 3.18
CA ASN A 84 -1.28 11.59 2.04
C ASN A 84 -0.55 11.93 0.73
N ARG A 85 -0.47 10.95 -0.17
CA ARG A 85 0.10 11.05 -1.52
C ARG A 85 -0.47 9.95 -2.42
N PRO A 86 -0.39 10.08 -3.76
CA PRO A 86 -0.93 9.08 -4.67
C PRO A 86 -0.44 7.64 -4.41
N GLU A 87 0.84 7.48 -4.07
CA GLU A 87 1.46 6.18 -3.81
C GLU A 87 0.87 5.45 -2.59
N TRP A 88 0.33 6.19 -1.62
CA TRP A 88 -0.43 5.60 -0.51
C TRP A 88 -1.68 4.89 -1.04
N ILE A 89 -2.45 5.58 -1.90
CA ILE A 89 -3.68 5.03 -2.48
C ILE A 89 -3.36 3.88 -3.44
N ILE A 90 -2.28 3.99 -4.21
CA ILE A 90 -1.81 2.89 -5.07
C ILE A 90 -1.46 1.65 -4.24
N SER A 91 -0.83 1.84 -3.07
CA SER A 91 -0.50 0.74 -2.15
C SER A 91 -1.75 0.08 -1.58
N GLU A 92 -2.76 0.87 -1.22
CA GLU A 92 -4.07 0.37 -0.79
C GLU A 92 -4.77 -0.41 -1.91
N LEU A 93 -4.83 0.14 -3.12
CA LEU A 93 -5.43 -0.51 -4.27
C LEU A 93 -4.70 -1.79 -4.67
N ALA A 94 -3.36 -1.83 -4.53
CA ALA A 94 -2.58 -3.04 -4.71
C ALA A 94 -3.00 -4.14 -3.71
N CYS A 95 -3.30 -3.77 -2.46
CA CYS A 95 -3.81 -4.72 -1.49
C CYS A 95 -5.19 -5.26 -1.90
N TYR A 96 -6.12 -4.37 -2.25
CA TYR A 96 -7.47 -4.76 -2.68
C TYR A 96 -7.48 -5.63 -3.95
N THR A 97 -6.57 -5.35 -4.89
CA THR A 97 -6.44 -6.08 -6.17
C THR A 97 -6.04 -7.54 -5.99
N TYR A 98 -5.39 -7.89 -4.87
CA TYR A 98 -4.93 -9.24 -4.59
C TYR A 98 -5.39 -9.73 -3.22
N SER A 99 -6.56 -9.28 -2.77
CA SER A 99 -7.19 -9.74 -1.52
C SER A 99 -6.35 -9.59 -0.25
N MET A 100 -5.30 -8.74 -0.25
CA MET A 100 -4.49 -8.42 0.93
C MET A 100 -5.15 -7.29 1.75
N VAL A 101 -4.75 -7.18 3.02
CA VAL A 101 -5.28 -6.16 3.95
C VAL A 101 -4.26 -5.06 4.18
N VAL A 102 -4.62 -3.82 3.84
CA VAL A 102 -3.83 -2.64 4.17
C VAL A 102 -3.96 -2.30 5.65
N VAL A 103 -2.85 -1.98 6.31
CA VAL A 103 -2.80 -1.53 7.71
C VAL A 103 -2.12 -0.16 7.78
N PRO A 104 -2.86 0.93 7.98
CA PRO A 104 -2.27 2.27 8.05
C PRO A 104 -1.46 2.46 9.34
N LEU A 105 -0.27 3.04 9.21
CA LEU A 105 0.59 3.46 10.31
C LEU A 105 0.76 4.98 10.23
N TYR A 106 0.35 5.70 11.27
CA TYR A 106 0.36 7.17 11.27
C TYR A 106 1.46 7.74 12.17
N ASP A 107 2.08 8.83 11.70
CA ASP A 107 3.13 9.57 12.43
C ASP A 107 2.66 10.03 13.83
N THR A 108 1.37 10.37 13.97
CA THR A 108 0.77 10.90 15.18
C THR A 108 0.59 9.87 16.30
N LEU A 109 0.72 8.57 16.01
CA LEU A 109 0.57 7.50 17.00
C LEU A 109 1.82 7.34 17.88
N GLY A 110 2.97 7.79 17.38
CA GLY A 110 4.27 7.59 18.01
C GLY A 110 4.84 6.17 17.82
N PRO A 111 6.16 6.00 18.04
CA PRO A 111 6.88 4.77 17.71
C PRO A 111 6.41 3.54 18.49
N GLY A 112 6.02 3.71 19.77
CA GLY A 112 5.54 2.60 20.60
C GLY A 112 4.24 1.96 20.07
N ALA A 113 3.33 2.78 19.53
CA ALA A 113 2.08 2.32 18.93
C ALA A 113 2.33 1.65 17.57
N ILE A 114 3.24 2.20 16.75
CA ILE A 114 3.65 1.58 15.47
C ILE A 114 4.20 0.17 15.72
N ARG A 115 5.15 0.04 16.66
CA ARG A 115 5.68 -1.25 17.11
C ARG A 115 4.56 -2.22 17.54
N TYR A 116 3.61 -1.72 18.34
CA TYR A 116 2.49 -2.54 18.81
C TYR A 116 1.63 -3.05 17.65
N ILE A 117 1.29 -2.19 16.68
CA ILE A 117 0.48 -2.56 15.51
C ILE A 117 1.23 -3.58 14.64
N VAL A 118 2.50 -3.34 14.34
CA VAL A 118 3.34 -4.25 13.52
C VAL A 118 3.34 -5.65 14.09
N ASN A 119 3.51 -5.80 15.42
CA ASN A 119 3.47 -7.10 16.07
C ASN A 119 2.08 -7.71 16.14
N THR A 120 1.06 -6.90 16.48
CA THR A 120 -0.31 -7.40 16.68
C THR A 120 -0.93 -7.88 15.37
N ALA A 121 -0.62 -7.22 14.26
CA ALA A 121 -1.09 -7.57 12.93
C ALA A 121 -0.13 -8.49 12.16
N ASP A 122 0.94 -8.98 12.80
CA ASP A 122 1.95 -9.87 12.20
C ASP A 122 2.47 -9.35 10.85
N ILE A 123 2.80 -8.05 10.79
CA ILE A 123 3.20 -7.38 9.56
C ILE A 123 4.65 -7.70 9.23
N SER A 124 4.87 -8.36 8.10
CA SER A 124 6.21 -8.66 7.59
C SER A 124 6.73 -7.65 6.56
N THR A 125 5.84 -6.88 5.93
CA THR A 125 6.16 -5.90 4.89
C THR A 125 5.52 -4.55 5.20
N VAL A 126 6.33 -3.47 5.19
CA VAL A 126 5.85 -2.09 5.37
C VAL A 126 6.29 -1.21 4.21
N ILE A 127 5.36 -0.45 3.64
CA ILE A 127 5.62 0.58 2.62
C ILE A 127 5.69 1.94 3.32
N CYS A 128 6.79 2.66 3.17
CA CYS A 128 7.07 3.94 3.82
C CYS A 128 7.21 5.06 2.77
N ASP A 129 6.75 6.28 3.09
CA ASP A 129 7.05 7.43 2.22
C ASP A 129 8.52 7.86 2.34
N LYS A 130 9.02 8.02 3.57
CA LYS A 130 10.30 8.67 3.86
C LYS A 130 11.33 7.75 4.53
N PRO A 131 12.64 7.93 4.28
CA PRO A 131 13.72 7.17 4.91
C PRO A 131 13.70 7.21 6.45
N GLU A 132 13.28 8.32 7.05
CA GLU A 132 13.23 8.51 8.50
C GLU A 132 12.29 7.50 9.17
N LYS A 133 11.17 7.17 8.51
CA LYS A 133 10.21 6.16 8.99
C LYS A 133 10.77 4.76 8.90
N ALA A 134 11.49 4.46 7.81
CA ALA A 134 12.23 3.21 7.70
C ALA A 134 13.29 3.08 8.80
N ARG A 135 14.01 4.17 9.13
CA ARG A 135 14.97 4.18 10.26
C ARG A 135 14.29 3.88 11.59
N THR A 136 13.11 4.46 11.87
CA THR A 136 12.33 4.14 13.08
C THR A 136 11.94 2.66 13.14
N LEU A 137 11.51 2.06 12.02
CA LEU A 137 11.21 0.63 11.98
C LEU A 137 12.45 -0.22 12.22
N LEU A 138 13.59 0.14 11.62
CA LEU A 138 14.86 -0.56 11.84
C LEU A 138 15.34 -0.44 13.30
N ASP A 139 15.14 0.70 13.97
CA ASP A 139 15.44 0.85 15.40
C ASP A 139 14.70 -0.21 16.23
N HIS A 140 13.43 -0.48 15.91
CA HIS A 140 12.65 -1.53 16.56
C HIS A 140 13.13 -2.94 16.21
N VAL A 141 13.54 -3.20 14.97
CA VAL A 141 14.08 -4.50 14.57
C VAL A 141 15.41 -4.78 15.28
N GLU A 142 16.32 -3.81 15.33
CA GLU A 142 17.62 -3.92 16.00
C GLU A 142 17.48 -4.16 17.51
N ARG A 143 16.46 -3.58 18.12
CA ARG A 143 16.07 -3.83 19.53
C ARG A 143 15.33 -5.15 19.74
N LYS A 144 15.11 -5.93 18.67
CA LYS A 144 14.36 -7.21 18.66
C LYS A 144 12.90 -7.04 19.08
N GLU A 145 12.34 -5.86 18.87
CA GLU A 145 10.97 -5.52 19.24
C GLU A 145 9.95 -5.87 18.15
N THR A 146 10.38 -5.99 16.89
CA THR A 146 9.51 -6.32 15.73
C THR A 146 10.13 -7.44 14.88
N PRO A 147 10.31 -8.65 15.43
CA PRO A 147 11.06 -9.72 14.76
C PRO A 147 10.41 -10.26 13.47
N GLY A 148 9.12 -9.98 13.24
CA GLY A 148 8.41 -10.38 12.01
C GLY A 148 8.68 -9.48 10.80
N LEU A 149 9.13 -8.24 11.01
CA LEU A 149 9.39 -7.29 9.94
C LEU A 149 10.62 -7.71 9.15
N SER A 150 10.45 -7.98 7.86
CA SER A 150 11.53 -8.49 6.99
C SER A 150 11.66 -7.73 5.67
N SER A 151 10.69 -6.86 5.33
CA SER A 151 10.73 -6.05 4.11
C SER A 151 10.23 -4.63 4.37
N ILE A 152 10.98 -3.63 3.91
CA ILE A 152 10.58 -2.23 3.88
C ILE A 152 10.68 -1.73 2.43
N ILE A 153 9.61 -1.11 1.95
CA ILE A 153 9.53 -0.56 0.60
C ILE A 153 9.41 0.95 0.71
N LEU A 154 10.28 1.72 0.06
CA LEU A 154 10.34 3.18 0.16
C LEU A 154 9.82 3.89 -1.09
N MET A 155 8.95 4.88 -0.90
CA MET A 155 8.43 5.71 -2.00
C MET A 155 9.43 6.79 -2.40
N ASP A 156 10.11 7.42 -1.44
CA ASP A 156 11.15 8.41 -1.70
C ASP A 156 12.54 7.76 -1.88
N PRO A 157 13.46 8.43 -2.59
CA PRO A 157 14.84 7.98 -2.70
C PRO A 157 15.53 7.86 -1.33
N PHE A 158 16.42 6.88 -1.20
CA PHE A 158 17.22 6.64 0.00
C PHE A 158 18.66 6.28 -0.35
N ASP A 159 19.54 6.38 0.63
CA ASP A 159 20.97 6.11 0.48
C ASP A 159 21.32 4.62 0.64
N LYS A 160 22.54 4.27 0.22
CA LYS A 160 23.08 2.90 0.38
C LYS A 160 23.29 2.51 1.84
N GLU A 161 23.47 3.49 2.73
CA GLU A 161 23.65 3.25 4.15
C GLU A 161 22.40 2.59 4.75
N LEU A 162 21.22 3.08 4.40
CA LEU A 162 19.96 2.50 4.85
C LEU A 162 19.81 1.05 4.39
N THR A 163 20.13 0.78 3.12
CA THR A 163 20.09 -0.58 2.54
C THR A 163 21.01 -1.54 3.32
N GLU A 164 22.24 -1.11 3.59
CA GLU A 164 23.22 -1.91 4.33
C GLU A 164 22.78 -2.13 5.78
N ARG A 165 22.20 -1.11 6.42
CA ARG A 165 21.63 -1.23 7.77
C ARG A 165 20.50 -2.27 7.82
N GLY A 166 19.57 -2.22 6.87
CA GLY A 166 18.53 -3.24 6.73
C GLY A 166 19.11 -4.64 6.58
N ARG A 167 20.10 -4.81 5.69
CA ARG A 167 20.75 -6.11 5.46
C ARG A 167 21.37 -6.70 6.73
N ARG A 168 22.02 -5.89 7.58
CA ARG A 168 22.64 -6.35 8.84
C ARG A 168 21.63 -6.92 9.83
N CYS A 169 20.38 -6.48 9.78
CA CYS A 169 19.30 -6.96 10.66
C CYS A 169 18.28 -7.85 9.95
N GLY A 170 18.56 -8.30 8.71
CA GLY A 170 17.70 -9.22 7.96
C GLY A 170 16.48 -8.56 7.32
N VAL A 171 16.45 -7.24 7.21
CA VAL A 171 15.37 -6.48 6.57
C VAL A 171 15.79 -6.07 5.16
N ARG A 172 15.06 -6.53 4.17
CA ARG A 172 15.25 -6.09 2.78
C ARG A 172 14.66 -4.69 2.60
N ILE A 173 15.44 -3.77 2.04
CA ILE A 173 14.99 -2.40 1.73
C ILE A 173 15.10 -2.17 0.23
N GLN A 174 14.00 -1.74 -0.38
CA GLN A 174 13.90 -1.49 -1.82
C GLN A 174 13.01 -0.27 -2.08
N THR A 175 13.11 0.31 -3.27
CA THR A 175 12.19 1.35 -3.74
C THR A 175 10.86 0.73 -4.16
N MET A 176 9.77 1.50 -4.07
CA MET A 176 8.47 1.10 -4.60
C MET A 176 8.55 0.84 -6.11
N GLN A 177 9.36 1.62 -6.83
CA GLN A 177 9.59 1.44 -8.27
C GLN A 177 10.19 0.07 -8.60
N GLU A 178 11.21 -0.39 -7.86
CA GLU A 178 11.81 -1.72 -8.05
C GLU A 178 10.79 -2.85 -7.83
N VAL A 179 9.87 -2.69 -6.87
CA VAL A 179 8.80 -3.68 -6.63
C VAL A 179 7.77 -3.66 -7.75
N GLU A 180 7.37 -2.47 -8.22
CA GLU A 180 6.49 -2.34 -9.38
C GLU A 180 7.12 -2.94 -10.64
N ASP A 181 8.41 -2.69 -10.91
CA ASP A 181 9.12 -3.24 -12.05
C ASP A 181 9.18 -4.76 -11.99
N CYS A 182 9.51 -5.32 -10.83
CA CYS A 182 9.48 -6.76 -10.59
C CYS A 182 8.08 -7.35 -10.87
N GLY A 183 7.01 -6.69 -10.43
CA GLY A 183 5.64 -7.14 -10.68
C GLY A 183 5.18 -6.97 -12.14
N ARG A 184 5.73 -6.00 -12.89
CA ARG A 184 5.49 -5.90 -14.35
C ARG A 184 6.08 -7.10 -15.09
N GLU A 185 7.21 -7.62 -14.64
CA GLU A 185 7.86 -8.82 -15.20
C GLU A 185 7.19 -10.12 -14.75
N SER A 186 6.56 -10.12 -13.56
CA SER A 186 5.93 -11.29 -12.93
C SER A 186 4.42 -11.07 -12.69
N ARG A 187 3.69 -10.69 -13.74
CA ARG A 187 2.26 -10.38 -13.60
C ARG A 187 1.45 -11.56 -13.05
N HIS A 188 0.77 -11.30 -11.93
CA HIS A 188 -0.27 -12.15 -11.38
C HIS A 188 -1.65 -11.63 -11.83
N VAL A 189 -2.59 -12.54 -12.02
CA VAL A 189 -3.99 -12.18 -12.26
C VAL A 189 -4.58 -11.64 -10.95
N PRO A 190 -5.29 -10.49 -10.95
CA PRO A 190 -6.03 -10.00 -9.79
C PRO A 190 -6.94 -11.06 -9.16
N VAL A 191 -7.12 -11.02 -7.84
CA VAL A 191 -7.86 -12.03 -7.04
C VAL A 191 -8.79 -11.39 -6.03
#